data_AF-A0A8S2QVR7-F1
#
_entry.id   AF-A0A8S2QVR7-F1
#
_cell.length_a   1.000
_cell.length_b   1.000
_cell.length_c   1.000
_cell.angle_alpha   90.00
_cell.angle_beta   90.00
_cell.angle_gamma   90.00
#
_symmetry.space_group_name_H-M   'P 1'
#
loop_
_entity.id
_entity.type
_entity.pdbx_description
1 polymer ?
#
loop_
_entity_poly.entity_id
_entity_poly.type
_entity_poly.pdbx_seq_one_letter_code
_entity_poly.pdbx_strand_id
1 'polypeptide(L)'
;MKDFIEVAFFNFSEVMMKQFHNYYDFYESTCKENLNKDGKPMKDPFGEKRGSFNYLSILKRLKQLKSRFESNVPNTSNNTQRPTDILVQQLRQKDPYHASGGSEWDRVSDTISENDQQEEEMDEEEEGEVD
;
A
#
# COMPACT_ATOMS: atom_id res chain seq x y z
N MET A 1 -29.56 6.37 -0.38
CA MET A 1 -28.99 4.99 -0.34
C MET A 1 -28.34 4.61 -1.67
N LYS A 2 -28.91 5.00 -2.83
CA LYS A 2 -28.27 4.84 -4.15
C LYS A 2 -26.95 5.63 -4.27
N ASP A 3 -26.94 6.86 -3.77
CA ASP A 3 -25.76 7.74 -3.84
C ASP A 3 -24.53 7.20 -3.10
N PHE A 4 -24.73 6.48 -1.99
CA PHE A 4 -23.63 5.87 -1.23
C PHE A 4 -23.01 4.68 -1.98
N ILE A 5 -23.83 3.84 -2.61
CA ILE A 5 -23.37 2.70 -3.41
C ILE A 5 -22.61 3.19 -4.64
N GLU A 6 -23.10 4.25 -5.29
CA GLU A 6 -22.49 4.84 -6.47
C GLU A 6 -21.15 5.50 -6.15
N VAL A 7 -21.06 6.25 -5.06
CA VAL A 7 -19.80 6.83 -4.56
C VAL A 7 -18.80 5.74 -4.14
N ALA A 8 -19.26 4.70 -3.45
CA ALA A 8 -18.39 3.59 -3.03
C ALA A 8 -17.85 2.80 -4.24
N PHE A 9 -18.70 2.53 -5.23
CA PHE A 9 -18.31 1.85 -6.46
C PHE A 9 -17.34 2.69 -7.30
N PHE A 10 -17.58 4.00 -7.38
CA PHE A 10 -16.70 4.96 -8.05
C PHE A 10 -15.31 4.98 -7.39
N ASN A 11 -15.26 5.17 -6.07
CA ASN A 11 -14.01 5.18 -5.30
C ASN A 11 -13.24 3.85 -5.42
N PHE A 12 -13.95 2.71 -5.34
CA PHE A 12 -13.31 1.41 -5.51
C PHE A 12 -12.73 1.24 -6.92
N SER A 13 -13.48 1.66 -7.95
CA SER A 13 -13.03 1.58 -9.34
C SER A 13 -11.78 2.44 -9.59
N GLU A 14 -11.73 3.66 -9.05
CA GLU A 14 -10.55 4.53 -9.16
C GLU A 14 -9.31 3.91 -8.49
N VAL A 15 -9.47 3.40 -7.25
CA VAL A 15 -8.38 2.71 -6.56
C VAL A 15 -7.93 1.49 -7.35
N MET A 16 -8.85 0.67 -7.84
CA MET A 16 -8.53 -0.53 -8.63
C MET A 16 -7.81 -0.19 -9.93
N MET A 17 -8.20 0.90 -10.61
CA MET A 17 -7.51 1.34 -11.83
C MET A 17 -6.08 1.80 -11.55
N LYS A 18 -5.88 2.56 -10.46
CA LYS A 18 -4.54 2.98 -10.04
C LYS A 18 -3.66 1.77 -9.69
N GLN A 19 -4.20 0.81 -8.92
CA GLN A 19 -3.46 -0.40 -8.57
C GLN A 19 -3.17 -1.27 -9.79
N PHE A 20 -4.11 -1.40 -10.73
CA PHE A 20 -3.88 -2.13 -11.97
C PHE A 20 -2.67 -1.60 -12.73
N HIS A 21 -2.51 -0.27 -12.83
CA HIS A 21 -1.35 0.33 -13.48
C HIS A 21 -0.05 0.03 -12.71
N ASN A 22 -0.05 0.19 -11.39
CA ASN A 22 1.12 -0.06 -10.54
C ASN A 22 1.61 -1.52 -10.61
N TYR A 23 0.69 -2.48 -10.75
CA TYR A 23 1.02 -3.90 -10.81
C TYR A 23 1.06 -4.48 -12.23
N TYR A 24 0.88 -3.65 -13.26
CA TYR A 24 0.79 -4.14 -14.64
C TYR A 24 2.01 -4.98 -15.04
N ASP A 25 3.22 -4.47 -14.80
CA ASP A 25 4.46 -5.13 -15.20
C ASP A 25 4.64 -6.47 -14.45
N PHE A 26 4.19 -6.54 -13.20
CA PHE A 26 4.15 -7.78 -12.43
C PHE A 26 3.18 -8.81 -13.04
N TYR A 27 1.97 -8.39 -13.43
CA TYR A 27 1.03 -9.28 -14.11
C TYR A 27 1.56 -9.76 -15.46
N GLU A 28 2.20 -8.86 -16.22
CA GLU A 28 2.73 -9.17 -17.55
C GLU A 28 3.91 -10.15 -17.47
N SER A 29 4.88 -9.89 -16.59
CA SER A 29 6.03 -10.78 -16.34
C SER A 29 5.59 -12.16 -15.88
N THR A 30 4.69 -12.24 -14.90
CA THR A 30 4.13 -13.50 -14.40
C THR A 30 3.52 -14.32 -15.54
N CYS A 31 2.76 -13.70 -16.44
CA CYS A 31 2.19 -14.40 -17.58
C CYS A 31 3.27 -14.90 -18.54
N LYS A 32 4.25 -14.05 -18.87
CA LYS A 32 5.35 -14.40 -19.80
C LYS A 32 6.20 -15.56 -19.27
N GLU A 33 6.55 -15.54 -17.99
CA GLU A 33 7.35 -16.58 -17.33
C GLU A 33 6.64 -17.93 -17.28
N ASN A 34 5.31 -17.92 -17.23
CA ASN A 34 4.49 -19.13 -17.11
C ASN A 34 3.84 -19.57 -18.44
N LEU A 35 4.22 -18.97 -19.58
CA LEU A 35 3.68 -19.37 -20.89
C LEU A 35 3.92 -20.85 -21.21
N ASN A 36 5.00 -21.44 -20.71
CA ASN A 36 5.29 -22.86 -20.85
C ASN A 36 4.27 -23.79 -20.14
N LYS A 37 3.42 -23.23 -19.27
CA LYS A 37 2.33 -23.95 -18.58
C LYS A 37 0.99 -23.78 -19.30
N ASP A 38 0.88 -22.89 -20.27
CA ASP A 38 -0.36 -22.62 -21.01
C ASP A 38 -0.97 -23.90 -21.59
N GLY A 39 -2.28 -24.07 -21.44
CA GLY A 39 -3.03 -25.26 -21.85
C GLY A 39 -2.86 -26.48 -20.93
N LYS A 40 -1.87 -26.52 -20.03
CA LYS A 40 -1.67 -27.66 -19.12
C LYS A 40 -2.74 -27.68 -18.03
N PRO A 41 -3.22 -28.87 -17.61
CA PRO A 41 -4.18 -28.99 -16.52
C PRO A 41 -3.58 -28.51 -15.20
N MET A 42 -4.36 -27.79 -14.42
CA MET A 42 -4.00 -27.39 -13.06
C MET A 42 -4.13 -28.58 -12.12
N LYS A 43 -3.09 -28.81 -11.30
CA LYS A 43 -3.09 -29.81 -10.24
C LYS A 43 -3.41 -29.13 -8.92
N ASP A 44 -4.62 -29.38 -8.43
CA ASP A 44 -5.03 -28.94 -7.10
C ASP A 44 -4.60 -29.99 -6.05
N PRO A 45 -3.89 -29.61 -4.97
CA PRO A 45 -3.53 -30.54 -3.90
C PRO A 45 -4.74 -31.19 -3.20
N PHE A 46 -5.92 -30.59 -3.26
CA PHE A 46 -7.17 -31.12 -2.70
C PHE A 46 -7.98 -31.95 -3.71
N GLY A 47 -7.45 -32.18 -4.91
CA GLY A 47 -8.05 -33.03 -5.94
C GLY A 47 -9.17 -32.37 -6.77
N GLU A 48 -9.45 -31.08 -6.55
CA GLU A 48 -10.45 -30.36 -7.34
C GLU A 48 -10.00 -30.11 -8.79
N LYS A 49 -10.97 -30.17 -9.72
CA LYS A 49 -10.73 -29.85 -11.13
C LYS A 49 -10.83 -28.34 -11.35
N ARG A 50 -9.69 -27.65 -11.43
CA ARG A 50 -9.65 -26.20 -11.73
C ARG A 50 -9.64 -25.86 -13.22
N GLY A 51 -9.48 -26.84 -14.10
CA GLY A 51 -9.30 -26.65 -15.54
C GLY A 51 -7.83 -26.59 -15.95
N SER A 52 -7.51 -25.77 -16.96
CA SER A 52 -6.15 -25.60 -17.48
C SER A 52 -5.66 -24.17 -17.34
N PHE A 53 -4.33 -24.00 -17.27
CA PHE A 53 -3.72 -22.68 -17.35
C PHE A 53 -4.04 -22.02 -18.70
N ASN A 54 -4.26 -20.71 -18.68
CA ASN A 54 -4.56 -19.91 -19.88
C ASN A 54 -3.83 -18.55 -19.84
N TYR A 55 -2.52 -18.60 -19.60
CA TYR A 55 -1.65 -17.44 -19.51
C TYR A 55 -1.63 -16.63 -20.80
N LEU A 56 -1.74 -17.28 -21.97
CA LEU A 56 -1.72 -16.58 -23.25
C LEU A 56 -2.96 -15.68 -23.42
N SER A 57 -4.15 -16.17 -23.08
CA SER A 57 -5.37 -15.34 -23.14
C SER A 57 -5.37 -14.23 -22.10
N ILE A 58 -4.86 -14.52 -20.89
CA ILE A 58 -4.74 -13.51 -19.83
C ILE A 58 -3.79 -12.39 -20.27
N LEU A 59 -2.61 -12.73 -20.81
CA LEU A 59 -1.64 -11.76 -21.32
C LEU A 59 -2.23 -10.87 -22.41
N LYS A 60 -2.97 -11.46 -23.36
CA LYS A 60 -3.68 -10.72 -24.40
C LYS A 60 -4.67 -9.72 -23.79
N ARG A 61 -5.45 -10.15 -22.79
CA ARG A 61 -6.46 -9.30 -22.12
C ARG A 61 -5.81 -8.19 -21.30
N LEU A 62 -4.70 -8.45 -20.62
CA LEU A 62 -3.93 -7.43 -19.90
C LEU A 62 -3.45 -6.33 -20.86
N LYS A 63 -2.85 -6.68 -21.99
CA LYS A 63 -2.41 -5.72 -23.02
C LYS A 63 -3.56 -4.87 -23.56
N GLN A 64 -4.71 -5.49 -23.82
CA GLN A 64 -5.91 -4.77 -24.26
C GLN A 64 -6.42 -3.79 -23.19
N LEU A 65 -6.41 -4.19 -21.91
CA LEU A 65 -6.81 -3.32 -20.81
C LEU A 65 -5.87 -2.12 -20.65
N LYS A 66 -4.54 -2.34 -20.65
CA LYS A 66 -3.56 -1.25 -20.59
C LYS A 66 -3.74 -0.25 -21.72
N SER A 67 -3.87 -0.73 -22.96
CA SER A 67 -4.12 0.14 -24.11
C SER A 67 -5.40 0.96 -23.96
N ARG A 68 -6.49 0.37 -23.46
CA ARG A 68 -7.75 1.10 -23.22
C ARG A 68 -7.63 2.17 -22.15
N PHE A 69 -6.83 1.92 -21.11
CA PHE A 69 -6.61 2.91 -20.05
C PHE A 69 -5.72 4.05 -20.53
N GLU A 70 -4.67 3.75 -21.28
CA GLU A 70 -3.77 4.77 -21.84
C GLU A 70 -4.47 5.63 -22.90
N SER A 71 -5.34 5.05 -23.73
CA SER A 71 -6.10 5.79 -24.75
C SER A 71 -7.19 6.71 -24.18
N ASN A 72 -7.64 6.47 -22.94
CA ASN A 72 -8.66 7.29 -22.26
C ASN A 72 -8.06 8.40 -21.39
N VAL A 73 -6.74 8.60 -21.40
CA VAL A 73 -6.12 9.74 -20.71
C VAL A 73 -6.18 10.96 -21.65
N PRO A 74 -7.05 11.96 -21.42
CA PRO A 74 -6.93 13.23 -22.11
C PRO A 74 -5.57 13.84 -21.78
N ASN A 75 -4.83 14.24 -22.81
CA ASN A 75 -3.50 14.84 -22.72
C ASN A 75 -3.55 16.13 -21.91
N THR A 76 -3.41 16.03 -20.59
CA THR A 76 -3.23 17.14 -19.67
C THR A 76 -1.76 17.12 -19.27
N SER A 77 -0.92 17.57 -20.20
CA SER A 77 0.41 18.04 -19.85
C SER A 77 0.25 19.19 -18.85
N ASN A 78 0.38 18.91 -17.55
CA ASN A 78 0.90 19.80 -16.50
C ASN A 78 1.09 19.04 -15.17
N ASN A 79 2.36 18.96 -14.76
CA ASN A 79 2.91 18.67 -13.42
C ASN A 79 2.38 17.40 -12.68
N THR A 80 3.09 16.29 -12.87
CA THR A 80 2.92 15.05 -12.08
C THR A 80 3.41 15.23 -10.64
N GLN A 81 2.60 15.83 -9.78
CA GLN A 81 2.64 15.51 -8.35
C GLN A 81 1.78 14.29 -8.11
N ARG A 82 2.32 13.30 -7.37
CA ARG A 82 1.58 12.06 -7.13
C ARG A 82 0.31 12.40 -6.34
N PRO A 83 -0.83 11.73 -6.59
CA PRO A 83 -2.06 11.99 -5.85
C PRO A 83 -1.92 11.84 -4.33
N THR A 84 -0.94 11.03 -3.88
CA THR A 84 -0.56 10.92 -2.46
C THR A 84 -0.01 12.24 -1.92
N ASP A 85 0.76 12.97 -2.72
CA ASP A 85 1.38 14.23 -2.32
C ASP A 85 0.30 15.33 -2.16
N ILE A 86 -0.75 15.28 -3.00
CA ILE A 86 -1.92 16.17 -2.90
C ILE A 86 -2.76 15.84 -1.66
N LEU A 87 -3.03 14.56 -1.39
CA LEU A 87 -3.81 14.14 -0.22
C LEU A 87 -3.06 14.47 1.09
N VAL A 88 -1.76 14.23 1.12
CA VAL A 88 -0.87 14.58 2.25
C VAL A 88 -0.83 16.10 2.47
N GLN A 89 -0.78 16.90 1.40
CA GLN A 89 -0.87 18.36 1.51
C GLN A 89 -2.23 18.84 2.02
N GLN A 90 -3.32 18.24 1.55
CA GLN A 90 -4.69 18.60 1.98
C GLN A 90 -4.99 18.17 3.41
N LEU A 91 -4.43 17.04 3.88
CA LEU A 91 -4.53 16.61 5.27
C LEU A 91 -3.69 17.52 6.19
N ARG A 92 -2.48 17.90 5.77
CA ARG A 92 -1.62 18.86 6.50
C ARG A 92 -2.24 20.24 6.64
N GLN A 93 -3.09 20.65 5.69
CA GLN A 93 -3.83 21.92 5.76
C GLN A 93 -5.09 21.85 6.63
N LYS A 94 -5.52 20.65 7.03
CA LYS A 94 -6.73 20.43 7.83
C LYS A 94 -6.48 20.24 9.32
N ASP A 95 -5.23 20.32 9.79
CA ASP A 95 -4.92 20.30 11.21
C ASP A 95 -5.39 21.61 11.87
N PRO A 96 -6.44 21.59 12.72
CA PRO A 96 -7.01 22.81 13.31
C PRO A 96 -6.12 23.43 14.40
N TYR A 97 -4.97 22.83 14.70
CA TYR A 97 -4.16 23.14 15.88
C TYR A 97 -2.88 23.93 15.60
N HIS A 98 -2.62 24.35 14.36
CA HIS A 98 -1.44 25.17 14.05
C HIS A 98 -1.73 26.68 14.02
N ALA A 99 -2.23 27.19 15.14
CA ALA A 99 -2.04 28.59 15.50
C ALA A 99 -1.50 28.63 16.94
N SER A 100 -0.24 29.05 17.08
CA SER A 100 0.49 29.29 18.34
C SER A 100 0.99 28.06 19.12
N GLY A 101 2.29 27.78 18.96
CA GLY A 101 3.19 27.48 20.09
C GLY A 101 3.21 26.05 20.65
N GLY A 102 4.12 25.22 20.13
CA GLY A 102 4.62 24.00 20.79
C GLY A 102 3.76 22.76 20.57
N SER A 103 4.29 21.77 19.85
CA SER A 103 3.67 20.46 19.67
C SER A 103 3.65 19.70 21.01
N GLU A 104 2.49 19.24 21.45
CA GLU A 104 2.32 18.40 22.64
C GLU A 104 3.13 17.09 22.58
N TRP A 105 3.46 16.61 21.38
CA TRP A 105 4.35 15.48 21.15
C TRP A 105 5.83 15.75 21.48
N ASP A 106 6.27 17.02 21.50
CA ASP A 106 7.63 17.37 21.92
C ASP A 106 7.81 17.15 23.44
N ARG A 107 6.73 17.28 24.24
CA ARG A 107 6.77 17.03 25.70
C ARG A 107 6.89 15.56 26.09
N VAL A 108 6.51 14.63 25.21
CA VAL A 108 6.57 13.20 25.52
C VAL A 108 7.99 12.64 25.36
N SER A 109 8.82 13.27 24.51
CA SER A 109 10.22 12.85 24.35
C SER A 109 11.08 13.22 25.56
N ASP A 110 10.79 14.33 26.23
CA ASP A 110 11.52 14.75 27.43
C ASP A 110 11.25 13.82 28.62
N THR A 111 10.04 13.28 28.75
CA THR A 111 9.70 12.34 29.84
C THR A 111 10.25 10.93 29.65
N ILE A 112 10.59 10.52 28.43
CA ILE A 112 11.16 9.19 28.19
C ILE A 112 12.67 9.18 28.53
N SER A 113 13.35 10.31 28.38
CA SER A 113 14.78 10.42 28.73
C SER A 113 15.07 10.40 30.24
N GLU A 114 14.08 10.66 31.10
CA GLU A 114 14.27 10.65 32.56
C GLU A 114 14.05 9.28 33.21
N ASN A 115 13.31 8.36 32.55
CA ASN A 115 13.08 7.02 33.08
C ASN A 115 14.24 6.06 32.80
N ASP A 116 14.98 6.24 31.69
CA ASP A 116 16.13 5.40 31.36
C ASP A 116 17.37 5.67 32.26
N GLN A 117 17.40 6.77 33.01
CA GLN A 117 18.49 7.08 33.95
C GLN A 117 18.24 6.59 35.39
N GLN A 118 17.03 6.14 35.73
CA GLN A 118 16.73 5.59 37.06
C GLN A 118 16.84 4.06 37.13
N GLU A 119 16.88 3.37 35.99
CA GLU A 119 17.05 1.90 35.96
C GLU A 119 18.53 1.47 36.00
N GLU A 120 19.49 2.34 35.72
CA GLU A 120 20.94 2.02 35.79
C GLU A 120 21.59 2.26 37.17
N GLU A 121 20.90 2.89 38.13
CA GLU A 121 21.46 3.22 39.46
C GLU A 121 21.01 2.27 40.59
N MET A 122 20.35 1.16 40.27
CA MET A 122 19.80 0.21 41.26
C MET A 122 20.47 -1.17 41.29
N ASP A 123 21.56 -1.38 40.53
CA ASP A 123 22.25 -2.66 40.39
C ASP A 123 23.60 -2.75 41.13
N GLU A 124 23.98 -1.76 41.97
CA GLU A 124 25.30 -1.73 42.66
C GLU A 124 25.28 -1.94 44.19
N GLU A 125 24.18 -2.36 44.81
CA GLU A 125 24.16 -2.68 46.26
C GLU A 125 23.62 -4.08 46.58
N GLU A 126 24.27 -5.13 46.06
CA GLU A 126 24.15 -6.46 46.68
C GLU A 126 25.43 -7.31 46.53
N GLU A 127 26.59 -6.75 46.91
CA GLU A 127 27.75 -7.57 47.27
C GLU A 127 28.39 -7.07 48.57
N GLY A 128 28.09 -7.75 49.68
CA GLY A 128 28.95 -7.75 50.85
C GLY A 128 28.23 -7.78 52.20
N GLU A 129 27.95 -8.98 52.72
CA GLU A 129 28.42 -9.41 54.05
C GLU A 129 28.02 -10.88 54.30
N VAL A 130 29.01 -11.76 54.13
CA VAL A 130 29.04 -13.12 54.70
C VAL A 130 30.35 -13.22 55.48
N ASP A 131 30.28 -12.99 56.79
CA ASP A 131 30.81 -13.87 57.86
C ASP A 131 30.55 -13.27 59.25
#